data_AF-A0A094I703-F1
#
_entry.id   AF-A0A094I703-F1
#
_cell.length_a   1.000
_cell.length_b   1.000
_cell.length_c   1.000
_cell.angle_alpha   90.00
_cell.angle_beta   90.00
_cell.angle_gamma   90.00
#
_symmetry.space_group_name_H-M   'P 1'
#
loop_
_entity.id
_entity.type
_entity.pdbx_description
1 polymer ?
#
loop_
_entity_poly.entity_id
_entity_poly.type
_entity_poly.pdbx_seq_one_letter_code
_entity_poly.pdbx_strand_id
1 'polypeptide(L)' 'MQSWRLKDDLDMEDFGGSWLSHPGNAEFVEKADRALFQCIQESAELRAMFLTEADDGSMVLSVKAMAIYEATA' A
#
# COMPACT_ATOMS: atom_id res chain seq x y z
N MET A 1 -3.15 -19.18 16.21
CA MET A 1 -2.70 -18.42 15.03
C MET A 1 -1.22 -18.70 14.86
N GLN A 2 -0.79 -19.27 13.73
CA GLN A 2 0.62 -19.58 13.50
C GLN A 2 1.32 -18.31 13.02
N SER A 3 1.92 -17.58 13.95
CA SER A 3 2.58 -16.27 13.79
C SER A 3 3.85 -16.29 12.91
N TRP A 4 4.23 -17.44 12.33
CA TRP A 4 5.54 -17.66 11.68
C TRP A 4 5.44 -18.03 10.20
N ARG A 5 4.30 -17.74 9.54
CA ARG A 5 4.11 -17.99 8.10
C ARG A 5 3.97 -16.71 7.29
N LEU A 6 4.59 -15.62 7.74
CA LEU A 6 4.89 -14.54 6.80
C LEU A 6 6.02 -15.08 5.92
N LYS A 7 5.71 -15.52 4.70
CA LYS A 7 6.76 -15.89 3.73
C LYS A 7 7.38 -14.57 3.30
N ASP A 8 8.45 -14.17 3.98
CA ASP A 8 9.16 -12.90 3.83
C ASP A 8 10.22 -12.99 2.73
N ASP A 9 10.55 -11.85 2.13
CA ASP A 9 11.56 -11.71 1.08
C ASP A 9 12.99 -11.92 1.61
N LEU A 10 13.13 -11.96 2.94
CA LEU A 10 14.39 -12.14 3.66
C LEU A 10 14.98 -13.54 3.49
N ASP A 11 14.16 -14.53 3.15
CA ASP A 11 14.57 -15.92 2.89
C ASP A 11 14.77 -16.12 1.38
N MET A 12 15.67 -15.32 0.81
CA MET A 12 15.87 -15.12 -0.62
C MET A 12 16.16 -16.42 -1.42
N GLU A 13 16.58 -17.49 -0.74
CA GLU A 13 16.96 -18.76 -1.39
C GLU A 13 15.77 -19.64 -1.81
N ASP A 14 14.58 -19.47 -1.22
CA ASP A 14 13.43 -20.37 -1.46
C ASP A 14 12.15 -19.65 -1.96
N PHE A 15 12.03 -18.33 -1.76
CA PHE A 15 10.74 -17.67 -1.98
C PHE A 15 10.44 -17.27 -3.43
N GLY A 16 11.46 -17.07 -4.27
CA GLY A 16 11.35 -16.98 -5.75
C GLY A 16 10.37 -15.92 -6.32
N GLY A 17 9.78 -15.07 -5.48
CA GLY A 17 8.73 -14.11 -5.83
C GLY A 17 8.63 -13.01 -4.78
N SER A 18 7.88 -11.94 -5.09
CA SER A 18 7.72 -10.80 -4.18
C SER A 18 6.65 -11.06 -3.11
N TRP A 19 6.93 -10.70 -1.87
CA TRP A 19 5.98 -10.72 -0.75
C TRP A 19 4.69 -10.00 -1.08
N LEU A 20 4.79 -8.83 -1.71
CA LEU A 20 3.66 -7.99 -2.10
C LEU A 20 2.72 -8.68 -3.10
N SER A 21 3.28 -9.57 -3.93
CA SER A 21 2.53 -10.24 -5.01
C SER A 21 2.13 -11.68 -4.65
N HIS A 22 2.53 -12.18 -3.48
CA HIS A 22 2.25 -13.57 -3.11
C HIS A 22 0.78 -13.72 -2.68
N PRO A 23 0.00 -14.67 -3.23
CA PRO A 23 -1.43 -14.80 -2.95
C PRO A 23 -1.77 -14.98 -1.47
N GLY A 24 -0.89 -15.63 -0.71
CA GLY A 24 -1.04 -15.80 0.74
C GLY A 24 -0.89 -14.52 1.57
N ASN A 25 -0.36 -13.44 0.96
CA ASN A 25 -0.17 -12.16 1.62
C ASN A 25 -1.23 -11.12 1.23
N ALA A 26 -2.13 -11.46 0.29
CA ALA A 26 -3.11 -10.53 -0.27
C ALA A 26 -3.98 -9.84 0.80
N GLU A 27 -4.41 -10.58 1.82
CA GLU A 27 -5.20 -9.98 2.91
C GLU A 27 -4.42 -8.98 3.78
N PHE A 28 -3.10 -9.15 3.88
CA PHE A 28 -2.24 -8.24 4.65
C PHE A 28 -1.93 -6.98 3.85
N VAL A 29 -1.67 -7.14 2.55
CA VAL A 29 -1.48 -6.02 1.62
C VAL A 29 -2.74 -5.17 1.55
N GLU A 30 -3.92 -5.78 1.38
CA GLU A 30 -5.19 -5.03 1.34
C GLU A 30 -5.46 -4.28 2.66
N LYS A 31 -5.18 -4.89 3.81
CA LYS A 31 -5.33 -4.23 5.12
C LYS A 31 -4.34 -3.08 5.29
N ALA A 32 -3.11 -3.24 4.81
CA ALA A 32 -2.08 -2.20 4.86
C ALA A 32 -2.46 -1.01 3.96
N ASP A 33 -2.92 -1.26 2.73
CA ASP A 33 -3.39 -0.22 1.81
C ASP A 33 -4.53 0.59 2.42
N ARG A 34 -5.51 -0.08 3.04
CA ARG A 34 -6.63 0.58 3.73
C ARG A 34 -6.15 1.44 4.90
N ALA A 35 -5.22 0.94 5.72
CA ALA A 35 -4.67 1.69 6.85
C ALA A 35 -3.88 2.93 6.38
N LEU A 36 -3.06 2.77 5.34
CA LEU A 36 -2.32 3.88 4.74
C LEU A 36 -3.26 4.95 4.18
N PHE A 37 -4.30 4.53 3.45
CA PHE A 37 -5.30 5.44 2.93
C PHE A 37 -6.01 6.22 4.04
N GLN A 38 -6.34 5.56 5.15
CA GLN A 38 -6.92 6.22 6.32
C GLN A 38 -5.95 7.24 6.95
N CYS A 39 -4.68 6.91 7.12
CA CYS A 39 -3.67 7.86 7.63
C CYS A 39 -3.52 9.09 6.72
N ILE A 40 -3.54 8.89 5.40
CA ILE A 40 -3.53 10.00 4.43
C ILE A 40 -4.78 10.86 4.59
N GLN A 41 -5.96 10.25 4.75
CA GLN A 41 -7.21 10.97 4.98
C GLN A 41 -7.24 11.74 6.29
N GLU A 42 -6.54 11.30 7.34
CA GLU A 42 -6.57 11.99 8.64
C GLU A 42 -5.64 13.21 8.68
N SER A 43 -4.55 13.23 7.90
CA SER A 43 -3.59 14.34 7.87
C SER A 43 -3.91 15.39 6.79
N ALA A 44 -4.09 16.65 7.17
CA ALA A 44 -4.37 17.74 6.23
C ALA A 44 -3.28 17.95 5.17
N GLU A 45 -2.02 17.79 5.57
CA GLU A 45 -0.88 17.90 4.67
C GLU A 45 -0.83 16.73 3.69
N LEU A 46 -1.02 15.50 4.18
CA LEU A 46 -1.01 14.31 3.32
C LEU A 46 -2.22 14.29 2.38
N ARG A 47 -3.40 14.70 2.85
CA ARG A 47 -4.59 14.87 1.98
C ARG A 47 -4.28 15.80 0.80
N ALA A 48 -3.68 16.96 1.06
CA ALA A 48 -3.37 17.93 0.01
C ALA A 48 -2.32 17.41 -0.99
N MET A 49 -1.44 16.51 -0.55
CA MET A 49 -0.37 15.97 -1.37
C MET A 49 -0.80 14.73 -2.17
N PHE A 50 -1.62 13.86 -1.58
CA PHE A 50 -1.89 12.53 -2.10
C PHE A 50 -3.33 12.30 -2.55
N LEU A 51 -4.30 13.14 -2.17
CA LEU A 51 -5.69 12.96 -2.60
C LEU A 51 -6.06 13.92 -3.72
N THR A 52 -6.89 13.43 -4.64
CA THR A 52 -7.57 14.21 -5.67
C THR A 52 -9.05 13.89 -5.63
N GLU A 53 -9.87 14.87 -6.00
CA GLU A 53 -11.31 14.66 -6.18
C GLU A 53 -11.54 13.95 -7.52
N ALA A 54 -12.38 12.91 -7.50
CA ALA A 54 -12.85 12.20 -8.68
C ALA A 54 -14.10 12.87 -9.27
N ASP A 55 -14.51 12.47 -10.47
CA ASP A 55 -15.66 13.06 -11.17
C ASP A 55 -16.99 12.94 -10.40
N ASP A 56 -17.08 11.98 -9.47
CA ASP A 56 -18.24 11.76 -8.60
C ASP A 56 -18.17 12.51 -7.24
N GLY A 57 -17.13 13.33 -7.04
CA GLY A 57 -16.87 14.07 -5.80
C GLY A 57 -16.22 13.23 -4.69
N SER A 58 -15.89 11.96 -4.95
CA SER A 58 -15.15 11.15 -3.98
C SER A 58 -13.66 11.53 -3.96
N MET A 59 -13.00 11.37 -2.81
CA MET A 59 -11.57 11.58 -2.68
C MET A 59 -10.83 10.26 -2.95
N VAL A 60 -9.98 10.25 -3.97
CA VAL A 60 -9.17 9.09 -4.38
C VAL A 60 -7.68 9.42 -4.32
N LEU A 61 -6.83 8.40 -4.27
CA LEU A 61 -5.39 8.60 -4.34
C LEU A 61 -4.99 9.14 -5.72
N SER A 62 -4.16 10.17 -5.71
CA SER A 62 -3.55 10.73 -6.92
C SER A 62 -2.51 9.76 -7.46
N VAL A 63 -2.82 9.13 -8.60
CA VAL A 63 -1.91 8.24 -9.32
C VAL A 63 -0.57 8.91 -9.60
N LYS A 64 -0.58 10.22 -9.89
CA LYS A 64 0.64 11.01 -10.12
C LYS A 64 1.48 11.16 -8.85
N ALA A 65 0.84 11.45 -7.70
CA ALA A 65 1.56 11.60 -6.43
C ALA A 65 2.16 10.27 -5.98
N MET A 66 1.41 9.17 -6.15
CA MET A 66 1.91 7.81 -5.87
C MET A 66 3.10 7.45 -6.74
N ALA A 67 3.03 7.69 -8.06
CA ALA A 67 4.13 7.40 -8.97
C ALA A 67 5.42 8.18 -8.62
N ILE A 68 5.29 9.44 -8.14
CA ILE A 68 6.44 10.23 -7.68
C ILE A 68 7.01 9.62 -6.39
N TYR A 69 6.16 9.32 -5.40
CA TYR A 69 6.60 8.71 -4.15
C TYR A 69 7.34 7.39 -4.40
N GLU A 70 6.75 6.48 -5.17
CA GLU A 70 7.33 5.18 -5.52
C GLU A 70 8.62 5.28 -6.32
N ALA A 71 8.77 6.28 -7.19
CA ALA A 71 10.02 6.51 -7.93
C ALA A 71 11.15 7.06 -7.05
N THR A 72 10.84 7.55 -5.86
CA THR A 72 11.79 8.19 -4.93
C THR A 72 12.01 7.41 -3.63
N ALA A 73 11.25 6.33 -3.42
CA ALA A 73 11.37 5.41 -2.30
C ALA A 73 12.39 4.30 -2.61
#